data_AF-A0A9P7E3Y7-F1
#
_entry.id   AF-A0A9P7E3Y7-F1
#
_cell.length_a   1.000
_cell.length_b   1.000
_cell.length_c   1.000
_cell.angle_alpha   90.00
_cell.angle_beta   90.00
_cell.angle_gamma   90.00
#
_symmetry.space_group_name_H-M   'P 1'
#
loop_
_entity.id
_entity.type
_entity.pdbx_description
1 polymer ?
#
loop_
_entity_poly.entity_id
_entity_poly.type
_entity_poly.pdbx_seq_one_letter_code
_entity_poly.pdbx_strand_id
1 'polypeptide(L)'
;MPGNSETRYIRFEIINGNDLRVPSERISSGIYVSINVDSRRCWKSAIKVLSSDRSVVWGDIVTLSSHVSPALSIEIRASYEADRMLGSGEVIGNFKHRGMSYSIMEMSHSVNISFPSVHGIHPSLTLKATVVHAYDNQNGALSDMSNAGLCPPVVNCEVTRDTDAGHAQFAKYVTGKAVSHLNDAVEHFQLVLDQCPVSHPDRAAALTNLAWARLVGYIQNDLEDIDTTTSLFRDALALRPQCHLDHPISLYNLTKALTWRRKKKRTAADIRESAQLYHELLPLCPEGTYLRSIVAGQNGVDYVINRCDQLPKDASDEGIHLRRVILELCPPGHQLRPRVFDELAQAVEARFDQYGNIDDLDMSIQFGREALSLCPEGHSDRDYYLNNLAFSLDSRFDHQGKPNDLDEAIFFIDDITRAVSLYHEALTLRPPGHPTHNTTLNNLALALSTRYNKLHVSKDLDEAIDRYRECLRLRRLGNPGSMAILLNLSSALCSCFMHTQENEDVEEAITLC
;
A
#
# COMPACT_ATOMS: atom_id res chain seq x y z
N MET A 1 19.58 -66.69 -1.15
CA MET A 1 19.60 -65.40 -0.44
C MET A 1 19.15 -64.34 -1.43
N PRO A 2 17.96 -63.73 -1.28
CA PRO A 2 17.62 -62.55 -2.07
C PRO A 2 18.59 -61.45 -1.66
N GLY A 3 19.29 -60.85 -2.61
CA GLY A 3 20.18 -59.73 -2.34
C GLY A 3 19.33 -58.54 -1.86
N ASN A 4 19.52 -58.10 -0.62
CA ASN A 4 18.96 -56.84 -0.15
C ASN A 4 19.50 -55.73 -1.06
N SER A 5 18.66 -55.20 -1.94
CA SER A 5 18.95 -53.95 -2.64
C SER A 5 18.88 -52.82 -1.62
N GLU A 6 20.03 -52.33 -1.17
CA GLU A 6 20.10 -51.14 -0.31
C GLU A 6 19.57 -49.94 -1.11
N THR A 7 18.37 -49.46 -0.75
CA THR A 7 17.79 -48.28 -1.40
C THR A 7 18.22 -47.04 -0.62
N ARG A 8 18.92 -46.13 -1.31
CA ARG A 8 19.39 -44.86 -0.73
C ARG A 8 18.43 -43.73 -1.07
N TYR A 9 18.05 -42.96 -0.07
CA TYR A 9 17.18 -41.80 -0.21
C TYR A 9 17.97 -40.54 0.13
N ILE A 10 17.75 -39.46 -0.62
CA ILE A 10 18.26 -38.14 -0.27
C ILE A 10 17.11 -37.30 0.27
N ARG A 11 17.23 -36.89 1.53
CA ARG A 11 16.37 -35.88 2.13
C ARG A 11 16.97 -34.50 1.90
N PHE A 12 16.13 -33.55 1.50
CA PHE A 12 16.53 -32.14 1.36
C PHE A 12 15.82 -31.27 2.40
N GLU A 13 16.61 -30.49 3.14
CA GLU A 13 16.13 -29.53 4.13
C GLU A 13 16.75 -28.17 3.79
N ILE A 14 15.94 -27.16 3.42
CA ILE A 14 16.44 -25.79 3.30
C ILE A 14 16.62 -25.24 4.73
N ILE A 15 17.84 -24.85 5.09
CA ILE A 15 18.18 -24.37 6.43
C ILE A 15 17.95 -22.85 6.52
N ASN A 16 18.31 -22.12 5.46
CA ASN A 16 18.28 -20.66 5.43
C ASN A 16 18.03 -20.20 4.00
N GLY A 17 17.31 -19.10 3.82
CA GLY A 17 17.01 -18.45 2.54
C GLY A 17 16.83 -16.95 2.75
N ASN A 18 17.93 -16.22 2.95
CA ASN A 18 17.92 -14.78 3.14
C ASN A 18 17.95 -14.01 1.81
N ASP A 19 17.24 -12.88 1.72
CA ASP A 19 17.34 -11.87 0.63
C ASP A 19 17.22 -12.45 -0.79
N LEU A 20 16.29 -13.38 -0.98
CA LEU A 20 16.00 -14.00 -2.27
C LEU A 20 15.39 -12.97 -3.23
N ARG A 21 16.23 -12.33 -4.02
CA ARG A 21 15.78 -11.45 -5.10
C ARG A 21 15.44 -12.28 -6.33
N VAL A 22 14.15 -12.31 -6.65
CA VAL A 22 13.68 -12.81 -7.93
C VAL A 22 14.09 -11.79 -9.01
N PRO A 23 14.74 -12.20 -10.11
CA PRO A 23 15.26 -11.27 -11.11
C PRO A 23 14.21 -10.33 -11.71
N SER A 24 12.94 -10.71 -11.74
CA SER A 24 11.87 -10.01 -12.45
C SER A 24 11.16 -8.85 -11.71
N GLU A 25 11.61 -8.43 -10.53
CA GLU A 25 10.87 -7.49 -9.63
C GLU A 25 9.46 -7.97 -9.20
N ARG A 26 9.10 -9.21 -9.52
CA ARG A 26 7.82 -9.84 -9.18
C ARG A 26 7.85 -10.39 -7.76
N ILE A 27 6.71 -10.35 -7.08
CA ILE A 27 6.51 -11.16 -5.87
C ILE A 27 6.21 -12.59 -6.31
N SER A 28 6.95 -13.56 -5.77
CA SER A 28 6.66 -14.98 -5.93
C SER A 28 5.56 -15.42 -4.95
N SER A 29 4.59 -16.22 -5.42
CA SER A 29 3.66 -16.95 -4.52
C SER A 29 4.40 -17.93 -3.61
N GLY A 30 5.55 -18.42 -4.08
CA GLY A 30 6.47 -19.23 -3.29
C GLY A 30 7.66 -19.66 -4.11
N ILE A 31 8.45 -20.56 -3.56
CA ILE A 31 9.60 -21.16 -4.23
C ILE A 31 9.39 -22.65 -4.30
N TYR A 32 9.98 -23.31 -5.29
CA TYR A 32 10.14 -24.76 -5.31
C TYR A 32 11.53 -25.20 -5.77
N VAL A 33 11.89 -26.43 -5.42
CA VAL A 33 13.14 -27.08 -5.80
C VAL A 33 12.84 -28.04 -6.94
N SER A 34 13.62 -27.92 -8.00
CA SER A 34 13.58 -28.79 -9.16
C SER A 34 14.88 -29.57 -9.21
N ILE A 35 14.80 -30.90 -9.27
CA ILE A 35 15.98 -31.77 -9.28
C ILE A 35 15.99 -32.57 -10.56
N ASN A 36 17.04 -32.37 -11.35
CA ASN A 36 17.30 -33.08 -12.58
C ASN A 36 18.38 -34.13 -12.38
N VAL A 37 18.07 -35.38 -12.74
CA VAL A 37 18.98 -36.53 -12.69
C VAL A 37 19.21 -37.04 -14.11
N ASP A 38 20.48 -37.18 -14.52
CA ASP A 38 20.92 -37.69 -15.82
C ASP A 38 20.22 -37.03 -17.03
N SER A 39 20.01 -35.72 -16.94
CA SER A 39 19.39 -34.89 -17.99
C SER A 39 17.97 -35.29 -18.40
N ARG A 40 17.28 -36.18 -17.67
CA ARG A 40 15.98 -36.73 -18.10
C ARG A 40 14.92 -36.84 -16.99
N ARG A 41 15.30 -36.91 -15.71
CA ARG A 41 14.34 -37.01 -14.59
C ARG A 41 14.27 -35.70 -13.84
N CYS A 42 13.16 -34.98 -13.98
CA CYS A 42 12.87 -33.76 -13.23
C CYS A 42 11.88 -34.07 -12.10
N TRP A 43 12.34 -34.00 -10.85
CA TRP A 43 11.48 -34.00 -9.67
C TRP A 43 11.20 -32.56 -9.24
N LYS A 44 9.94 -32.23 -8.95
CA LYS A 44 9.52 -30.93 -8.44
C LYS A 44 8.90 -31.11 -7.07
N SER A 45 9.25 -30.20 -6.19
CA SER A 45 8.78 -30.19 -4.82
C SER A 45 7.50 -29.32 -4.67
N ALA A 46 6.71 -29.48 -3.61
CA ALA A 46 5.48 -28.69 -3.39
C ALA A 46 5.73 -27.22 -2.97
N ILE A 47 5.30 -26.23 -3.76
CA ILE A 47 5.59 -24.79 -3.57
C ILE A 47 5.45 -24.35 -2.09
N LYS A 48 6.51 -23.73 -1.55
CA LYS A 48 6.52 -23.20 -0.18
C LYS A 48 6.59 -21.68 -0.20
N VAL A 49 5.75 -21.07 0.64
CA VAL A 49 5.72 -19.62 0.86
C VAL A 49 6.95 -19.20 1.65
N LEU A 50 7.54 -18.06 1.28
CA LEU A 50 8.64 -17.46 2.03
C LEU A 50 8.14 -16.76 3.29
N SER A 51 8.70 -17.15 4.43
CA SER A 51 8.53 -16.43 5.70
C SER A 51 9.41 -15.18 5.76
N SER A 52 9.02 -14.22 6.59
CA SER A 52 9.78 -12.98 6.84
C SER A 52 11.06 -13.24 7.63
N ASP A 53 11.11 -14.33 8.41
CA ASP A 53 12.25 -14.79 9.20
C ASP A 53 13.23 -15.69 8.42
N ARG A 54 12.96 -15.89 7.12
CA ARG A 54 13.91 -16.36 6.11
C ARG A 54 14.35 -17.84 6.25
N SER A 55 13.62 -18.67 7.00
CA SER A 55 13.83 -20.11 7.07
C SER A 55 12.60 -20.90 6.61
N VAL A 56 12.79 -21.86 5.69
CA VAL A 56 11.70 -22.70 5.17
C VAL A 56 12.18 -24.15 5.17
N VAL A 57 11.61 -25.01 6.01
CA VAL A 57 11.96 -26.44 6.00
C VAL A 57 11.08 -27.16 4.98
N TRP A 58 11.73 -27.79 4.01
CA TRP A 58 11.04 -28.44 2.91
C TRP A 58 10.57 -29.86 3.25
N GLY A 59 11.43 -30.67 3.86
CA GLY A 59 11.07 -31.99 4.40
C GLY A 59 10.82 -33.09 3.36
N ASP A 60 10.88 -32.78 2.06
CA ASP A 60 10.64 -33.74 0.99
C ASP A 60 11.81 -34.72 0.84
N ILE A 61 11.46 -35.97 0.51
CA ILE A 61 12.39 -37.08 0.33
C ILE A 61 12.42 -37.45 -1.14
N VAL A 62 13.63 -37.50 -1.73
CA VAL A 62 13.84 -37.93 -3.11
C VAL A 62 14.58 -39.26 -3.11
N THR A 63 13.95 -40.27 -3.71
CA THR A 63 14.53 -41.60 -3.88
C THR A 63 15.43 -41.64 -5.11
N LEU A 64 16.70 -42.00 -4.93
CA LEU A 64 17.62 -42.23 -6.05
C LEU A 64 17.99 -43.70 -6.11
N SER A 65 17.36 -44.44 -7.03
CA SER A 65 17.73 -45.82 -7.34
C SER A 65 18.79 -45.83 -8.44
N SER A 66 20.08 -45.97 -8.11
CA SER A 66 21.11 -46.17 -9.14
C SER A 66 22.36 -46.89 -8.60
N HIS A 67 22.90 -47.81 -9.40
CA HIS A 67 24.21 -48.45 -9.20
C HIS A 67 25.39 -47.59 -9.70
N VAL A 68 25.11 -46.40 -10.26
CA VAL A 68 26.10 -45.46 -10.86
C VAL A 68 25.86 -44.05 -10.32
N SER A 69 26.93 -43.29 -10.05
CA SER A 69 26.87 -41.87 -9.66
C SER A 69 26.20 -41.02 -10.75
N PRO A 70 24.95 -40.55 -10.58
CA PRO A 70 24.25 -39.81 -11.62
C PRO A 70 24.75 -38.36 -11.69
N ALA A 71 24.62 -37.73 -12.86
CA ALA A 71 24.80 -36.29 -12.99
C ALA A 71 23.61 -35.57 -12.35
N LEU A 72 23.87 -34.70 -11.38
CA LEU A 72 22.87 -34.02 -10.57
C LEU A 72 22.83 -32.52 -10.89
N SER A 73 21.65 -32.01 -11.21
CA SER A 73 21.41 -30.58 -11.34
C SER A 73 20.23 -30.20 -10.44
N ILE A 74 20.47 -29.32 -9.47
CA ILE A 74 19.45 -28.80 -8.57
C ILE A 74 19.21 -27.34 -8.94
N GLU A 75 17.97 -27.01 -9.24
CA GLU A 75 17.52 -25.65 -9.46
C GLU A 75 16.51 -25.26 -8.40
N ILE A 76 16.63 -24.03 -7.93
CA ILE A 76 15.63 -23.41 -7.07
C ILE A 76 14.93 -22.38 -7.93
N ARG A 77 13.59 -22.46 -7.92
CA ARG A 77 12.74 -21.70 -8.83
C ARG A 77 11.69 -20.92 -8.07
N ALA A 78 11.53 -19.65 -8.42
CA ALA A 78 10.43 -18.83 -7.95
C ALA A 78 9.16 -19.19 -8.73
N SER A 79 8.08 -19.51 -8.01
CA SER A 79 6.74 -19.68 -8.56
C SER A 79 5.93 -18.40 -8.41
N TYR A 80 5.15 -18.06 -9.43
CA TYR A 80 4.21 -16.93 -9.39
C TYR A 80 2.76 -17.35 -9.17
N GLU A 81 2.53 -18.65 -8.98
CA GLU A 81 1.24 -19.26 -8.68
C GLU A 81 1.41 -20.19 -7.47
N ALA A 82 0.36 -20.38 -6.67
CA ALA A 82 0.43 -21.18 -5.45
C ALA A 82 0.42 -22.70 -5.70
N ASP A 83 -0.19 -23.15 -6.80
CA ASP A 83 -0.39 -24.58 -7.10
C ASP A 83 0.22 -24.97 -8.47
N ARG A 84 -0.52 -24.74 -9.56
CA ARG A 84 -0.07 -25.07 -10.92
C ARG A 84 0.39 -23.81 -11.64
N MET A 85 1.66 -23.79 -12.02
CA MET A 85 2.24 -22.71 -12.81
C MET A 85 2.21 -23.06 -14.31
N LEU A 86 1.87 -22.08 -15.15
CA LEU A 86 1.85 -22.22 -16.62
C LEU A 86 3.25 -22.51 -17.21
N GLY A 87 4.29 -22.08 -16.49
CA GLY A 87 5.71 -22.30 -16.79
C GLY A 87 6.44 -23.02 -15.65
N SER A 88 7.75 -23.06 -15.76
CA SER A 88 8.67 -23.53 -14.72
C SER A 88 9.17 -22.39 -13.82
N GLY A 89 8.77 -21.14 -14.08
CA GLY A 89 9.18 -19.97 -13.31
C GLY A 89 10.65 -19.62 -13.43
N GLU A 90 11.11 -18.70 -12.60
CA GLU A 90 12.46 -18.13 -12.73
C GLU A 90 13.47 -18.86 -11.84
N VAL A 91 14.63 -19.15 -12.40
CA VAL A 91 15.73 -19.77 -11.65
C VAL A 91 16.38 -18.74 -10.73
N ILE A 92 16.31 -18.99 -9.43
CA ILE A 92 16.89 -18.16 -8.38
C ILE A 92 18.13 -18.80 -7.73
N GLY A 93 18.43 -20.04 -8.08
CA GLY A 93 19.64 -20.75 -7.67
C GLY A 93 19.86 -21.96 -8.55
N ASN A 94 21.11 -22.23 -8.92
CA ASN A 94 21.46 -23.42 -9.70
C ASN A 94 22.74 -24.05 -9.16
N PHE A 95 22.70 -25.35 -8.98
CA PHE A 95 23.82 -26.19 -8.62
C PHE A 95 23.92 -27.33 -9.63
N LYS A 96 25.02 -27.37 -10.39
CA LYS A 96 25.29 -28.45 -11.35
C LYS A 96 26.53 -29.21 -10.92
N HIS A 97 26.40 -30.53 -10.90
CA HIS A 97 27.52 -31.41 -10.60
C HIS A 97 27.59 -32.54 -11.64
N ARG A 98 28.75 -32.68 -12.29
CA ARG A 98 29.01 -33.73 -13.29
C ARG A 98 29.82 -34.85 -12.64
N GLY A 99 29.22 -36.02 -12.45
CA GLY A 99 29.90 -37.27 -12.07
C GLY A 99 30.66 -37.19 -10.75
N MET A 100 30.01 -37.56 -9.65
CA MET A 100 30.65 -37.50 -8.34
C MET A 100 31.61 -38.69 -8.13
N SER A 101 32.88 -38.40 -7.86
CA SER A 101 33.73 -39.31 -7.10
C SER A 101 33.19 -39.37 -5.66
N TYR A 102 32.47 -40.45 -5.35
CA TYR A 102 32.21 -41.03 -4.02
C TYR A 102 31.62 -40.18 -2.85
N SER A 103 31.45 -38.85 -2.90
CA SER A 103 31.28 -38.10 -1.63
C SER A 103 29.85 -37.89 -1.07
N ILE A 104 28.78 -37.62 -1.84
CA ILE A 104 27.44 -37.40 -1.21
C ILE A 104 26.78 -38.71 -0.77
N MET A 105 26.93 -39.79 -1.56
CA MET A 105 26.23 -41.07 -1.33
C MET A 105 26.88 -42.01 -0.32
N GLU A 106 28.12 -41.75 0.12
CA GLU A 106 28.83 -42.54 1.16
C GLU A 106 28.94 -41.82 2.51
N MET A 107 28.62 -40.53 2.57
CA MET A 107 28.66 -39.77 3.83
C MET A 107 27.44 -40.10 4.68
N SER A 108 27.68 -40.72 5.84
CA SER A 108 26.72 -40.86 6.94
C SER A 108 26.37 -39.52 7.64
N HIS A 109 26.73 -38.39 7.02
CA HIS A 109 26.62 -37.04 7.58
C HIS A 109 26.00 -36.08 6.56
N SER A 110 25.22 -35.10 7.05
CA SER A 110 24.58 -34.08 6.24
C SER A 110 25.56 -33.12 5.59
N VAL A 111 25.34 -32.75 4.31
CA VAL A 111 26.16 -31.79 3.57
C VAL A 111 25.36 -30.50 3.32
N ASN A 112 25.97 -29.36 3.60
CA ASN A 112 25.42 -28.05 3.25
C ASN A 112 25.82 -27.68 1.82
N ILE A 113 24.82 -27.53 0.95
CA ILE A 113 24.95 -27.03 -0.41
C ILE A 113 24.66 -25.53 -0.37
N SER A 114 25.73 -24.74 -0.53
CA SER A 114 25.63 -23.30 -0.72
C SER A 114 25.51 -23.01 -2.20
N PHE A 115 24.53 -22.17 -2.58
CA PHE A 115 24.36 -21.76 -3.96
C PHE A 115 25.24 -20.54 -4.26
N PRO A 116 25.82 -20.45 -5.47
CA PRO A 116 26.56 -19.26 -5.89
C PRO A 116 25.63 -18.03 -5.90
N SER A 117 26.21 -16.83 -5.78
CA SER A 117 25.44 -15.58 -5.82
C SER A 117 24.66 -15.48 -7.12
N VAL A 118 23.39 -15.10 -7.01
CA VAL A 118 22.55 -14.80 -8.17
C VAL A 118 22.50 -13.28 -8.30
N HIS A 119 23.10 -12.77 -9.37
CA HIS A 119 23.16 -11.34 -9.72
C HIS A 119 23.82 -10.41 -8.68
N GLY A 120 24.96 -10.82 -8.11
CA GLY A 120 25.81 -9.95 -7.27
C GLY A 120 25.32 -9.71 -5.84
N ILE A 121 24.21 -10.33 -5.46
CA ILE A 121 23.69 -10.38 -4.09
C ILE A 121 23.84 -11.82 -3.62
N HIS A 122 24.27 -12.03 -2.37
CA HIS A 122 24.37 -13.35 -1.76
C HIS A 122 23.01 -13.70 -1.16
N PRO A 123 22.10 -14.41 -1.86
CA PRO A 123 21.08 -15.12 -1.12
C PRO A 123 21.82 -16.13 -0.25
N SER A 124 21.66 -16.04 1.07
CA SER A 124 22.23 -17.02 1.99
C SER A 124 21.35 -18.28 1.94
N LEU A 125 21.16 -18.84 0.74
CA LEU A 125 20.35 -20.01 0.57
C LEU A 125 21.24 -21.23 0.78
N THR A 126 21.00 -21.91 1.90
CA THR A 126 21.73 -23.11 2.30
C THR A 126 20.75 -24.27 2.32
N LEU A 127 21.01 -25.25 1.46
CA LEU A 127 20.24 -26.48 1.41
C LEU A 127 21.07 -27.60 2.01
N LYS A 128 20.53 -28.28 3.01
CA LYS A 128 21.10 -29.46 3.63
C LYS A 128 20.62 -30.69 2.89
N ALA A 129 21.54 -31.44 2.31
CA ALA A 129 21.26 -32.77 1.79
C ALA A 129 21.70 -33.81 2.82
N THR A 130 20.82 -34.73 3.18
CA THR A 130 21.13 -35.85 4.09
C THR A 130 20.76 -37.16 3.43
N VAL A 131 21.71 -38.10 3.37
CA VAL A 131 21.44 -39.46 2.88
C VAL A 131 20.85 -40.28 4.00
N VAL A 132 19.71 -40.92 3.74
CA VAL A 132 19.04 -41.83 4.67
C VAL A 132 19.09 -43.22 4.06
N HIS A 133 19.65 -44.17 4.82
CA HIS A 133 19.68 -45.59 4.46
C HIS A 133 18.42 -46.25 5.01
N ALA A 134 17.58 -46.83 4.14
CA ALA A 134 16.54 -47.74 4.56
C ALA A 134 16.91 -49.15 4.10
N TYR A 135 16.95 -50.08 5.05
CA TYR A 135 16.97 -51.50 4.74
C TYR A 135 15.52 -51.91 4.47
N ASP A 136 15.27 -52.57 3.33
CA ASP A 136 13.98 -53.18 3.03
C ASP A 136 13.67 -54.22 4.10
N ASN A 137 12.96 -53.79 5.15
CA ASN A 137 12.18 -54.70 5.98
C ASN A 137 10.77 -54.66 5.40
N GLN A 138 10.37 -55.80 4.83
CA GLN A 138 9.01 -56.05 4.38
C GLN A 138 8.01 -55.64 5.47
N ASN A 139 7.32 -54.52 5.24
CA ASN A 139 5.98 -54.13 5.69
C ASN A 139 5.91 -52.61 5.91
N GLY A 140 5.40 -51.91 4.91
CA GLY A 140 5.06 -50.50 5.00
C GLY A 140 4.95 -49.91 3.61
N ALA A 141 3.71 -49.77 3.12
CA ALA A 141 3.38 -49.34 1.77
C ALA A 141 4.14 -48.06 1.36
N LEU A 142 5.15 -48.20 0.51
CA LEU A 142 5.64 -47.12 -0.34
C LEU A 142 4.71 -47.09 -1.55
N SER A 143 3.74 -46.18 -1.51
CA SER A 143 2.91 -45.86 -2.64
C SER A 143 3.79 -45.49 -3.84
N ASP A 144 3.69 -46.28 -4.91
CA ASP A 144 4.06 -45.87 -6.25
C ASP A 144 3.37 -44.53 -6.55
N MET A 145 4.10 -43.42 -6.40
CA MET A 145 3.66 -42.08 -6.79
C MET A 145 3.87 -41.89 -8.31
N SER A 146 3.40 -42.86 -9.10
CA SER A 146 3.38 -42.81 -10.57
C SER A 146 2.09 -42.20 -11.13
N ASN A 147 1.20 -41.70 -10.27
CA ASN A 147 -0.06 -41.04 -10.66
C ASN A 147 -0.15 -39.61 -10.11
N ALA A 148 0.70 -38.71 -10.62
CA ALA A 148 0.37 -37.28 -10.65
C ALA A 148 -0.20 -36.98 -12.05
N GLY A 149 -1.48 -36.62 -12.09
CA GLY A 149 -2.35 -36.54 -13.27
C GLY A 149 -1.70 -36.11 -14.60
N LEU A 150 -1.67 -37.05 -15.55
CA LEU A 150 -1.42 -36.77 -16.96
C LEU A 150 -2.65 -36.10 -17.59
N CYS A 151 -2.60 -34.78 -17.79
CA CYS A 151 -3.41 -34.07 -18.79
C CYS A 151 -2.67 -34.04 -20.15
N PRO A 152 -3.37 -33.90 -21.29
CA PRO A 152 -2.85 -34.29 -22.61
C PRO A 152 -1.60 -33.50 -23.06
N PRO A 153 -0.68 -34.11 -23.83
CA PRO A 153 0.76 -33.80 -23.73
C PRO A 153 1.33 -32.84 -24.78
N VAL A 154 0.55 -32.34 -25.75
CA VAL A 154 1.14 -31.59 -26.89
C VAL A 154 0.95 -30.08 -26.77
N VAL A 155 -0.28 -29.61 -26.54
CA VAL A 155 -0.58 -28.16 -26.45
C VAL A 155 -0.02 -27.55 -25.15
N ASN A 156 -0.06 -28.28 -24.04
CA ASN A 156 0.51 -27.81 -22.76
C ASN A 156 2.03 -27.68 -22.82
N CYS A 157 2.74 -28.52 -23.58
CA CYS A 157 4.19 -28.44 -23.67
C CYS A 157 4.67 -27.22 -24.45
N GLU A 158 3.96 -26.81 -25.50
CA GLU A 158 4.32 -25.61 -26.27
C GLU A 158 4.04 -24.33 -25.49
N VAL A 159 2.86 -24.20 -24.88
CA VAL A 159 2.51 -23.05 -24.03
C VAL A 159 3.49 -22.89 -22.86
N THR A 160 3.85 -24.00 -22.19
CA THR A 160 4.85 -23.98 -21.12
C THR A 160 6.24 -23.59 -21.64
N ARG A 161 6.67 -24.13 -22.79
CA ARG A 161 7.97 -23.80 -23.40
C ARG A 161 8.06 -22.32 -23.77
N ASP A 162 7.01 -21.78 -24.38
CA ASP A 162 6.98 -20.39 -24.83
C ASP A 162 6.86 -19.43 -23.63
N THR A 163 6.14 -19.85 -22.57
CA THR A 163 6.13 -19.14 -21.28
C THR A 163 7.53 -19.06 -20.67
N ASP A 164 8.25 -20.19 -20.63
CA ASP A 164 9.62 -20.26 -20.10
C ASP A 164 10.62 -19.47 -20.96
N ALA A 165 10.43 -19.44 -22.29
CA ALA A 165 11.19 -18.58 -23.19
C ALA A 165 10.95 -17.10 -22.90
N GLY A 166 9.69 -16.71 -22.66
CA GLY A 166 9.33 -15.36 -22.23
C GLY A 166 10.00 -14.97 -20.92
N HIS A 167 9.95 -15.83 -19.89
CA HIS A 167 10.66 -15.57 -18.61
C HIS A 167 12.17 -15.44 -18.81
N ALA A 168 12.77 -16.26 -19.67
CA ALA A 168 14.21 -16.20 -19.95
C ALA A 168 14.62 -14.87 -20.60
N GLN A 169 13.84 -14.36 -21.55
CA GLN A 169 14.10 -13.05 -22.16
C GLN A 169 13.85 -11.92 -21.17
N PHE A 170 12.78 -12.01 -20.38
CA PHE A 170 12.48 -11.02 -19.36
C PHE A 170 13.58 -10.88 -18.32
N ALA A 171 14.15 -12.00 -17.85
CA ALA A 171 15.29 -12.01 -16.95
C ALA A 171 16.55 -11.37 -17.57
N LYS A 172 16.81 -11.60 -18.87
CA LYS A 172 17.91 -10.92 -19.59
C LYS A 172 17.67 -9.41 -19.70
N TYR A 173 16.42 -8.99 -19.88
CA TYR A 173 16.09 -7.57 -19.90
C TYR A 173 16.33 -6.92 -18.53
N VAL A 174 15.85 -7.50 -17.43
CA VAL A 174 16.05 -6.87 -16.11
C VAL A 174 17.53 -6.75 -15.73
N THR A 175 18.36 -7.71 -16.18
CA THR A 175 19.80 -7.71 -15.93
C THR A 175 20.59 -6.81 -16.89
N GLY A 176 20.32 -6.88 -18.19
CA GLY A 176 21.07 -6.20 -19.24
C GLY A 176 20.47 -4.87 -19.72
N LYS A 177 19.23 -4.57 -19.35
CA LYS A 177 18.43 -3.40 -19.78
C LYS A 177 18.32 -3.21 -21.29
N ALA A 178 18.49 -4.27 -22.06
CA ALA A 178 18.34 -4.24 -23.52
C ALA A 178 16.86 -4.38 -23.88
N VAL A 179 16.26 -3.33 -24.44
CA VAL A 179 14.83 -3.27 -24.81
C VAL A 179 14.42 -4.40 -25.77
N SER A 180 15.35 -4.91 -26.60
CA SER A 180 15.08 -6.07 -27.45
C SER A 180 14.62 -7.29 -26.66
N HIS A 181 15.24 -7.56 -25.50
CA HIS A 181 14.85 -8.68 -24.64
C HIS A 181 13.48 -8.45 -23.96
N LEU A 182 13.10 -7.20 -23.71
CA LEU A 182 11.76 -6.88 -23.22
C LEU A 182 10.72 -7.16 -24.32
N ASN A 183 10.98 -6.70 -25.55
CA ASN A 183 10.09 -6.93 -26.68
C ASN A 183 9.92 -8.42 -26.94
N ASP A 184 11.01 -9.19 -26.98
CA ASP A 184 10.96 -10.65 -27.14
C ASP A 184 10.13 -11.31 -26.03
N ALA A 185 10.27 -10.85 -24.78
CA ALA A 185 9.49 -11.38 -23.65
C ALA A 185 7.99 -11.07 -23.79
N VAL A 186 7.65 -9.84 -24.17
CA VAL A 186 6.26 -9.42 -24.41
C VAL A 186 5.64 -10.21 -25.56
N GLU A 187 6.38 -10.43 -26.66
CA GLU A 187 5.92 -11.25 -27.78
C GLU A 187 5.66 -12.70 -27.37
N HIS A 188 6.57 -13.32 -26.61
CA HIS A 188 6.36 -14.69 -26.10
C HIS A 188 5.14 -14.78 -25.17
N PHE A 189 4.97 -13.84 -24.23
CA PHE A 189 3.81 -13.85 -23.35
C PHE A 189 2.49 -13.53 -24.06
N GLN A 190 2.53 -12.68 -25.10
CA GLN A 190 1.37 -12.41 -25.94
C GLN A 190 0.97 -13.67 -26.72
N LEU A 191 1.95 -14.36 -27.32
CA LEU A 191 1.70 -15.62 -28.04
C LEU A 191 1.06 -16.67 -27.13
N VAL A 192 1.59 -16.83 -25.92
CA VAL A 192 1.03 -17.72 -24.89
C VAL A 192 -0.41 -17.32 -24.56
N LEU A 193 -0.66 -16.02 -24.36
CA LEU A 193 -2.01 -15.53 -24.09
C LEU A 193 -2.95 -15.81 -25.28
N ASP A 194 -2.52 -15.63 -26.52
CA ASP A 194 -3.35 -15.87 -27.70
C ASP A 194 -3.70 -17.37 -27.85
N GLN A 195 -2.80 -18.25 -27.42
CA GLN A 195 -2.99 -19.71 -27.44
C GLN A 195 -3.80 -20.23 -26.25
N CYS A 196 -3.88 -19.51 -25.13
CA CYS A 196 -4.63 -19.91 -23.94
C CYS A 196 -6.11 -19.45 -24.02
N PRO A 197 -7.10 -20.34 -24.21
CA PRO A 197 -8.51 -19.95 -24.24
C PRO A 197 -8.96 -19.27 -22.95
N VAL A 198 -10.01 -18.43 -22.99
CA VAL A 198 -10.54 -17.72 -21.81
C VAL A 198 -10.94 -18.68 -20.67
N SER A 199 -11.40 -19.88 -21.00
CA SER A 199 -11.77 -20.92 -20.02
C SER A 199 -10.58 -21.75 -19.52
N HIS A 200 -9.35 -21.47 -19.96
CA HIS A 200 -8.17 -22.22 -19.55
C HIS A 200 -7.82 -21.92 -18.08
N PRO A 201 -7.55 -22.93 -17.24
CA PRO A 201 -7.26 -22.72 -15.81
C PRO A 201 -6.08 -21.76 -15.58
N ASP A 202 -5.08 -21.82 -16.45
CA ASP A 202 -3.86 -21.00 -16.33
C ASP A 202 -3.95 -19.65 -17.08
N ARG A 203 -5.13 -19.28 -17.61
CA ARG A 203 -5.34 -17.99 -18.33
C ARG A 203 -4.95 -16.78 -17.48
N ALA A 204 -5.28 -16.82 -16.19
CA ALA A 204 -4.90 -15.76 -15.24
C ALA A 204 -3.38 -15.62 -15.09
N ALA A 205 -2.64 -16.74 -15.17
CA ALA A 205 -1.17 -16.74 -15.12
C ALA A 205 -0.57 -16.14 -16.41
N ALA A 206 -1.13 -16.48 -17.58
CA ALA A 206 -0.73 -15.89 -18.86
C ALA A 206 -0.91 -14.36 -18.86
N LEU A 207 -2.09 -13.88 -18.44
CA LEU A 207 -2.39 -12.45 -18.29
C LEU A 207 -1.41 -11.77 -17.34
N THR A 208 -1.17 -12.38 -16.18
CA THR A 208 -0.24 -11.86 -15.16
C THR A 208 1.19 -11.76 -15.69
N ASN A 209 1.68 -12.77 -16.43
CA ASN A 209 3.03 -12.76 -17.01
C ASN A 209 3.22 -11.61 -18.01
N LEU A 210 2.27 -11.45 -18.93
CA LEU A 210 2.30 -10.36 -19.92
C LEU A 210 2.23 -8.99 -19.22
N ALA A 211 1.30 -8.83 -18.27
CA ALA A 211 1.12 -7.58 -17.53
C ALA A 211 2.39 -7.18 -16.78
N TRP A 212 3.09 -8.12 -16.16
CA TRP A 212 4.35 -7.83 -15.46
C TRP A 212 5.47 -7.39 -16.38
N ALA A 213 5.65 -8.05 -17.54
CA ALA A 213 6.64 -7.62 -18.52
C ALA A 213 6.38 -6.18 -18.96
N ARG A 214 5.12 -5.85 -19.27
CA ARG A 214 4.71 -4.49 -19.64
C ARG A 214 4.89 -3.49 -18.51
N LEU A 215 4.54 -3.85 -17.27
CA LEU A 215 4.69 -2.98 -16.10
C LEU A 215 6.16 -2.60 -15.87
N VAL A 216 7.07 -3.57 -15.92
CA VAL A 216 8.51 -3.30 -15.72
C VAL A 216 9.06 -2.46 -16.88
N GLY A 217 8.65 -2.73 -18.13
CA GLY A 217 8.95 -1.84 -19.25
C GLY A 217 8.49 -0.40 -19.01
N TYR A 218 7.28 -0.21 -18.48
CA TYR A 218 6.75 1.12 -18.17
C TYR A 218 7.50 1.84 -17.05
N ILE A 219 7.88 1.10 -16.00
CA ILE A 219 8.68 1.61 -14.88
C ILE A 219 10.04 2.12 -15.37
N GLN A 220 10.65 1.41 -16.31
CA GLN A 220 11.95 1.77 -16.90
C GLN A 220 11.85 2.83 -18.02
N ASN A 221 10.62 3.23 -18.39
CA ASN A 221 10.31 4.14 -19.52
C ASN A 221 10.57 3.55 -20.92
N ASP A 222 10.64 2.23 -21.05
CA ASP A 222 10.79 1.54 -22.34
C ASP A 222 9.43 1.22 -22.98
N LEU A 223 8.34 1.28 -22.20
CA LEU A 223 6.96 1.22 -22.68
C LEU A 223 6.14 2.38 -22.10
N GLU A 224 5.17 2.88 -22.87
CA GLU A 224 4.37 4.05 -22.47
C GLU A 224 2.96 3.71 -21.96
N ASP A 225 2.46 2.53 -22.31
CA ASP A 225 1.06 2.15 -22.08
C ASP A 225 0.85 1.33 -20.79
N ILE A 226 0.50 2.05 -19.73
CA ILE A 226 0.11 1.48 -18.44
C ILE A 226 -1.36 1.08 -18.36
N ASP A 227 -2.24 1.58 -19.24
CA ASP A 227 -3.68 1.30 -19.14
C ASP A 227 -4.01 -0.12 -19.58
N THR A 228 -3.38 -0.59 -20.68
CA THR A 228 -3.46 -1.99 -21.07
C THR A 228 -2.89 -2.89 -19.98
N THR A 229 -1.79 -2.48 -19.35
CA THR A 229 -1.17 -3.21 -18.24
C THR A 229 -2.11 -3.34 -17.04
N THR A 230 -2.77 -2.26 -16.63
CA THR A 230 -3.78 -2.30 -15.56
C THR A 230 -4.97 -3.19 -15.96
N SER A 231 -5.42 -3.13 -17.22
CA SER A 231 -6.54 -3.95 -17.70
C SER A 231 -6.22 -5.44 -17.65
N LEU A 232 -5.02 -5.85 -18.07
CA LEU A 232 -4.56 -7.25 -17.96
C LEU A 232 -4.55 -7.75 -16.51
N PHE A 233 -4.14 -6.92 -15.55
CA PHE A 233 -4.20 -7.29 -14.13
C PHE A 233 -5.63 -7.38 -13.59
N ARG A 234 -6.56 -6.54 -14.07
CA ARG A 234 -7.98 -6.66 -13.72
C ARG A 234 -8.59 -7.94 -14.27
N ASP A 235 -8.28 -8.29 -15.52
CA ASP A 235 -8.74 -9.53 -16.13
C ASP A 235 -8.19 -10.75 -15.38
N ALA A 236 -6.92 -10.71 -14.97
CA ALA A 236 -6.31 -11.77 -14.16
C ALA A 236 -6.98 -11.89 -12.77
N LEU A 237 -7.29 -10.77 -12.11
CA LEU A 237 -7.99 -10.73 -10.83
C LEU A 237 -9.43 -11.28 -10.98
N ALA A 238 -10.14 -10.95 -12.06
CA ALA A 238 -11.50 -11.43 -12.30
C ALA A 238 -11.58 -12.96 -12.45
N LEU A 239 -10.51 -13.59 -12.95
CA LEU A 239 -10.39 -15.05 -13.04
C LEU A 239 -10.00 -15.72 -11.71
N ARG A 240 -9.69 -14.95 -10.67
CA ARG A 240 -9.28 -15.42 -9.35
C ARG A 240 -10.20 -14.81 -8.29
N PRO A 241 -11.41 -15.37 -8.08
CA PRO A 241 -12.34 -14.88 -7.07
C PRO A 241 -11.75 -15.01 -5.66
N GLN A 242 -12.39 -14.41 -4.66
CA GLN A 242 -11.88 -14.29 -3.28
C GLN A 242 -11.47 -15.64 -2.62
N CYS A 243 -12.09 -16.76 -3.02
CA CYS A 243 -11.76 -18.10 -2.54
C CYS A 243 -10.52 -18.74 -3.20
N HIS A 244 -9.97 -18.12 -4.25
CA HIS A 244 -8.82 -18.62 -4.98
C HIS A 244 -7.52 -18.35 -4.22
N LEU A 245 -6.58 -19.32 -4.22
CA LEU A 245 -5.32 -19.22 -3.48
C LEU A 245 -4.45 -18.02 -3.91
N ASP A 246 -4.35 -17.75 -5.22
CA ASP A 246 -3.63 -16.60 -5.78
C ASP A 246 -4.44 -15.30 -5.83
N HIS A 247 -5.61 -15.22 -5.16
CA HIS A 247 -6.37 -13.97 -5.08
C HIS A 247 -5.57 -12.83 -4.41
N PRO A 248 -4.90 -13.03 -3.26
CA PRO A 248 -4.13 -11.97 -2.59
C PRO A 248 -3.00 -11.43 -3.48
N ILE A 249 -2.27 -12.29 -4.18
CA ILE A 249 -1.19 -11.84 -5.06
C ILE A 249 -1.72 -11.07 -6.28
N SER A 250 -2.94 -11.38 -6.72
CA SER A 250 -3.60 -10.68 -7.84
C SER A 250 -4.07 -9.29 -7.43
N LEU A 251 -4.62 -9.13 -6.21
CA LEU A 251 -4.90 -7.81 -5.61
C LEU A 251 -3.62 -6.98 -5.51
N TYR A 252 -2.52 -7.58 -5.06
CA TYR A 252 -1.22 -6.89 -4.98
C TYR A 252 -0.73 -6.43 -6.37
N ASN A 253 -0.82 -7.30 -7.38
CA ASN A 253 -0.35 -6.99 -8.72
C ASN A 253 -1.11 -5.78 -9.31
N LEU A 254 -2.43 -5.75 -9.14
CA LEU A 254 -3.26 -4.63 -9.58
C LEU A 254 -2.93 -3.34 -8.81
N THR A 255 -2.83 -3.39 -7.47
CA THR A 255 -2.46 -2.21 -6.65
C THR A 255 -1.10 -1.63 -7.05
N LYS A 256 -0.11 -2.49 -7.36
CA LYS A 256 1.20 -2.05 -7.86
C LYS A 256 1.08 -1.31 -9.19
N ALA A 257 0.29 -1.84 -10.14
CA ALA A 257 0.09 -1.19 -11.43
C ALA A 257 -0.62 0.17 -11.30
N LEU A 258 -1.66 0.26 -10.47
CA LEU A 258 -2.39 1.51 -10.19
C LEU A 258 -1.48 2.57 -9.55
N THR A 259 -0.64 2.16 -8.60
CA THR A 259 0.37 3.04 -7.98
C THR A 259 1.31 3.65 -9.02
N TRP A 260 1.77 2.86 -9.99
CA TRP A 260 2.65 3.34 -11.06
C TRP A 260 1.94 4.19 -12.11
N ARG A 261 0.69 3.83 -12.48
CA ARG A 261 -0.15 4.65 -13.37
C ARG A 261 -0.31 6.04 -12.77
N ARG A 262 -0.65 6.12 -11.49
CA ARG A 262 -0.79 7.37 -10.77
C ARG A 262 0.50 8.19 -10.73
N LYS A 263 1.66 7.58 -10.44
CA LYS A 263 2.94 8.31 -10.38
C LYS A 263 3.20 9.15 -11.64
N LYS A 264 2.74 8.72 -12.81
CA LYS A 264 2.82 9.53 -14.05
C LYS A 264 1.56 10.33 -14.37
N LYS A 265 0.35 9.79 -14.19
CA LYS A 265 -0.92 10.42 -14.61
C LYS A 265 -1.63 11.28 -13.54
N ARG A 266 -1.24 11.15 -12.27
CA ARG A 266 -1.78 11.89 -11.10
C ARG A 266 -3.31 11.81 -10.93
N THR A 267 -3.94 10.70 -11.28
CA THR A 267 -5.39 10.51 -11.15
C THR A 267 -5.78 10.13 -9.71
N ALA A 268 -6.78 10.83 -9.15
CA ALA A 268 -7.33 10.51 -7.82
C ALA A 268 -8.08 9.17 -7.79
N ALA A 269 -8.67 8.75 -8.92
CA ALA A 269 -9.35 7.46 -9.07
C ALA A 269 -8.47 6.26 -8.71
N ASP A 270 -7.18 6.31 -9.07
CA ASP A 270 -6.23 5.23 -8.83
C ASP A 270 -5.95 5.05 -7.32
N ILE A 271 -6.00 6.14 -6.55
CA ILE A 271 -5.87 6.10 -5.08
C ILE A 271 -7.05 5.38 -4.48
N ARG A 272 -8.25 5.71 -4.97
CA ARG A 272 -9.50 5.16 -4.46
C ARG A 272 -9.50 3.65 -4.63
N GLU A 273 -9.26 3.21 -5.87
CA GLU A 273 -9.19 1.79 -6.22
C GLU A 273 -8.07 1.09 -5.42
N SER A 274 -6.88 1.70 -5.31
CA SER A 274 -5.78 1.10 -4.55
C SER A 274 -6.07 0.96 -3.05
N ALA A 275 -6.72 1.94 -2.43
CA ALA A 275 -7.08 1.89 -1.00
C ALA A 275 -8.08 0.75 -0.72
N GLN A 276 -9.11 0.61 -1.57
CA GLN A 276 -10.08 -0.47 -1.46
C GLN A 276 -9.42 -1.84 -1.59
N LEU A 277 -8.56 -2.00 -2.60
CA LEU A 277 -7.81 -3.25 -2.81
C LEU A 277 -6.85 -3.55 -1.64
N TYR A 278 -6.20 -2.55 -1.04
CA TYR A 278 -5.38 -2.79 0.15
C TYR A 278 -6.21 -3.15 1.37
N HIS A 279 -7.40 -2.57 1.53
CA HIS A 279 -8.31 -2.91 2.61
C HIS A 279 -8.79 -4.37 2.53
N GLU A 280 -9.01 -4.86 1.30
CA GLU A 280 -9.29 -6.27 1.05
C GLU A 280 -8.04 -7.17 1.22
N LEU A 281 -6.87 -6.71 0.78
CA LEU A 281 -5.64 -7.50 0.75
C LEU A 281 -5.00 -7.71 2.14
N LEU A 282 -4.97 -6.68 2.99
CA LEU A 282 -4.25 -6.74 4.26
C LEU A 282 -4.73 -7.89 5.17
N PRO A 283 -6.05 -8.13 5.36
CA PRO A 283 -6.54 -9.24 6.18
C PRO A 283 -6.21 -10.63 5.60
N LEU A 284 -6.00 -10.72 4.28
CA LEU A 284 -5.68 -11.98 3.58
C LEU A 284 -4.20 -12.34 3.67
N CYS A 285 -3.35 -11.44 4.15
CA CYS A 285 -1.90 -11.65 4.25
C CYS A 285 -1.52 -12.02 5.69
N PRO A 286 -1.16 -13.28 6.00
CA PRO A 286 -0.77 -13.66 7.34
C PRO A 286 0.46 -12.89 7.82
N GLU A 287 0.47 -12.55 9.11
CA GLU A 287 1.63 -11.90 9.74
C GLU A 287 2.88 -12.77 9.59
N GLY A 288 4.02 -12.12 9.37
CA GLY A 288 5.30 -12.81 9.14
C GLY A 288 5.47 -13.44 7.75
N THR A 289 4.57 -13.20 6.79
CA THR A 289 4.79 -13.59 5.39
C THR A 289 5.54 -12.51 4.60
N TYR A 290 6.24 -12.91 3.54
CA TYR A 290 6.90 -11.97 2.64
C TYR A 290 5.92 -11.02 1.92
N LEU A 291 4.74 -11.50 1.54
CA LEU A 291 3.72 -10.65 0.93
C LEU A 291 3.24 -9.56 1.91
N ARG A 292 3.01 -9.93 3.18
CA ARG A 292 2.63 -8.98 4.24
C ARG A 292 3.65 -7.85 4.40
N SER A 293 4.96 -8.17 4.40
CA SER A 293 6.01 -7.16 4.59
C SER A 293 6.11 -6.18 3.43
N ILE A 294 5.89 -6.62 2.18
CA ILE A 294 5.89 -5.71 1.02
C ILE A 294 4.62 -4.86 1.01
N VAL A 295 3.46 -5.46 1.27
CA VAL A 295 2.18 -4.76 1.30
C VAL A 295 2.17 -3.68 2.38
N ALA A 296 2.78 -3.94 3.54
CA ALA A 296 2.89 -2.97 4.64
C ALA A 296 4.03 -1.95 4.47
N GLY A 297 4.84 -2.03 3.41
CA GLY A 297 6.00 -1.16 3.23
C GLY A 297 5.72 0.16 2.48
N GLN A 298 6.76 0.98 2.33
CA GLN A 298 6.70 2.32 1.71
C GLN A 298 6.07 2.38 0.31
N ASN A 299 6.20 1.31 -0.48
CA ASN A 299 5.64 1.21 -1.83
C ASN A 299 4.29 0.45 -1.87
N GLY A 300 3.77 0.06 -0.71
CA GLY A 300 2.49 -0.60 -0.51
C GLY A 300 1.45 0.34 0.10
N VAL A 301 0.83 -0.07 1.20
CA VAL A 301 -0.23 0.68 1.88
C VAL A 301 0.21 2.08 2.30
N ASP A 302 1.47 2.24 2.74
CA ASP A 302 2.04 3.52 3.14
C ASP A 302 1.98 4.55 2.01
N TYR A 303 2.15 4.12 0.75
CA TYR A 303 2.04 5.03 -0.40
C TYR A 303 0.63 5.60 -0.52
N VAL A 304 -0.40 4.78 -0.29
CA VAL A 304 -1.80 5.24 -0.35
C VAL A 304 -2.12 6.16 0.82
N ILE A 305 -1.69 5.81 2.03
CA ILE A 305 -1.87 6.63 3.24
C ILE A 305 -1.20 8.00 3.07
N ASN A 306 0.06 8.03 2.60
CA ASN A 306 0.82 9.25 2.34
C ASN A 306 0.18 10.21 1.34
N ARG A 307 -0.80 9.72 0.59
CA ARG A 307 -1.36 10.40 -0.55
C ARG A 307 -2.85 10.72 -0.39
N CYS A 308 -3.38 10.53 0.81
CA CYS A 308 -4.74 10.87 1.20
C CYS A 308 -5.02 12.38 0.99
N ASP A 309 -4.01 13.23 1.17
CA ASP A 309 -4.04 14.68 0.94
C ASP A 309 -4.35 15.09 -0.51
N GLN A 310 -4.14 14.18 -1.47
CA GLN A 310 -4.39 14.43 -2.89
C GLN A 310 -5.78 13.99 -3.33
N LEU A 311 -6.58 13.43 -2.42
CA LEU A 311 -7.98 13.16 -2.69
C LEU A 311 -8.75 14.48 -2.75
N PRO A 312 -9.72 14.62 -3.66
CA PRO A 312 -10.64 15.75 -3.64
C PRO A 312 -11.17 15.97 -2.22
N LYS A 313 -11.11 17.20 -1.71
CA LYS A 313 -11.75 17.59 -0.43
C LYS A 313 -13.26 17.78 -0.59
N ASP A 314 -13.85 17.12 -1.57
CA ASP A 314 -15.26 17.30 -1.87
C ASP A 314 -16.14 16.65 -0.80
N ALA A 315 -17.35 17.18 -0.69
CA ALA A 315 -18.43 16.70 0.16
C ALA A 315 -19.01 15.34 -0.28
N SER A 316 -18.36 14.64 -1.22
CA SER A 316 -18.93 13.42 -1.80
C SER A 316 -18.90 12.28 -0.79
N ASP A 317 -19.99 11.52 -0.71
CA ASP A 317 -20.05 10.33 0.14
C ASP A 317 -18.96 9.32 -0.22
N GLU A 318 -18.60 9.24 -1.50
CA GLU A 318 -17.49 8.41 -1.97
C GLU A 318 -16.13 8.90 -1.42
N GLY A 319 -15.87 10.21 -1.44
CA GLY A 319 -14.66 10.82 -0.90
C GLY A 319 -14.52 10.62 0.61
N ILE A 320 -15.62 10.74 1.35
CA ILE A 320 -15.67 10.50 2.79
C ILE A 320 -15.47 9.01 3.09
N HIS A 321 -16.16 8.12 2.38
CA HIS A 321 -16.02 6.67 2.55
C HIS A 321 -14.57 6.22 2.30
N LEU A 322 -13.93 6.73 1.25
CA LEU A 322 -12.55 6.39 0.95
C LEU A 322 -11.57 6.85 2.03
N ARG A 323 -11.73 8.06 2.58
CA ARG A 323 -10.88 8.52 3.69
C ARG A 323 -11.08 7.65 4.94
N ARG A 324 -12.28 7.10 5.18
CA ARG A 324 -12.53 6.11 6.25
C ARG A 324 -11.79 4.80 5.98
N VAL A 325 -11.82 4.31 4.74
CA VAL A 325 -11.02 3.13 4.35
C VAL A 325 -9.54 3.40 4.61
N ILE A 326 -9.00 4.56 4.24
CA ILE A 326 -7.60 4.92 4.50
C ILE A 326 -7.30 5.00 6.01
N LEU A 327 -8.25 5.47 6.82
CA LEU A 327 -8.11 5.48 8.28
C LEU A 327 -8.01 4.06 8.85
N GLU A 328 -8.79 3.12 8.33
CA GLU A 328 -8.74 1.70 8.70
C GLU A 328 -7.42 1.04 8.28
N LEU A 329 -6.82 1.49 7.16
CA LEU A 329 -5.48 1.08 6.73
C LEU A 329 -4.37 1.61 7.64
N CYS A 330 -4.60 2.70 8.37
CA CYS A 330 -3.64 3.20 9.35
C CYS A 330 -3.77 2.37 10.64
N PRO A 331 -2.69 1.74 11.16
CA PRO A 331 -2.73 1.18 12.50
C PRO A 331 -2.74 2.28 13.57
N PRO A 332 -3.16 1.99 14.82
CA PRO A 332 -2.95 2.88 15.96
C PRO A 332 -1.45 3.22 16.11
N GLY A 333 -1.14 4.50 16.32
CA GLY A 333 0.25 4.99 16.41
C GLY A 333 0.95 5.26 15.07
N HIS A 334 0.29 5.04 13.93
CA HIS A 334 0.83 5.41 12.62
C HIS A 334 1.01 6.94 12.52
N GLN A 335 2.18 7.40 12.06
CA GLN A 335 2.56 8.83 12.04
C GLN A 335 1.60 9.71 11.25
N LEU A 336 0.97 9.17 10.21
CA LEU A 336 0.02 9.90 9.35
C LEU A 336 -1.44 9.80 9.80
N ARG A 337 -1.73 9.03 10.85
CA ARG A 337 -3.10 8.88 11.37
C ARG A 337 -3.76 10.22 11.74
N PRO A 338 -3.08 11.19 12.40
CA PRO A 338 -3.68 12.49 12.71
C PRO A 338 -4.11 13.24 11.45
N ARG A 339 -3.30 13.17 10.40
CA ARG A 339 -3.57 13.80 9.11
C ARG A 339 -4.80 13.20 8.43
N VAL A 340 -4.97 11.88 8.48
CA VAL A 340 -6.15 11.23 7.90
C VAL A 340 -7.42 11.61 8.65
N PHE A 341 -7.36 11.73 9.98
CA PHE A 341 -8.49 12.26 10.77
C PHE A 341 -8.84 13.70 10.38
N ASP A 342 -7.85 14.58 10.25
CA ASP A 342 -8.09 15.97 9.86
C ASP A 342 -8.65 16.10 8.43
N GLU A 343 -8.19 15.27 7.50
CA GLU A 343 -8.75 15.20 6.14
C GLU A 343 -10.20 14.68 6.14
N LEU A 344 -10.55 13.78 7.07
CA LEU A 344 -11.94 13.36 7.28
C LEU A 344 -12.79 14.50 7.85
N ALA A 345 -12.28 15.23 8.84
CA ALA A 345 -12.96 16.38 9.44
C ALA A 345 -13.32 17.43 8.38
N GLN A 346 -12.34 17.84 7.57
CA GLN A 346 -12.56 18.80 6.49
C GLN A 346 -13.56 18.30 5.43
N ALA A 347 -13.56 17.01 5.10
CA ALA A 347 -14.48 16.45 4.10
C ALA A 347 -15.93 16.43 4.59
N VAL A 348 -16.16 16.10 5.87
CA VAL A 348 -17.52 16.15 6.45
C VAL A 348 -17.97 17.59 6.69
N GLU A 349 -17.06 18.49 7.06
CA GLU A 349 -17.35 19.93 7.17
C GLU A 349 -17.73 20.54 5.80
N ALA A 350 -17.03 20.19 4.73
CA ALA A 350 -17.42 20.60 3.37
C ALA A 350 -18.82 20.06 2.99
N ARG A 351 -19.20 18.88 3.49
CA ARG A 351 -20.56 18.33 3.30
C ARG A 351 -21.60 19.12 4.10
N PHE A 352 -21.25 19.54 5.31
CA PHE A 352 -22.07 20.48 6.06
C PHE A 352 -22.29 21.79 5.30
N ASP A 353 -21.23 22.42 4.79
CA ASP A 353 -21.35 23.69 4.05
C ASP A 353 -22.29 23.58 2.84
N GLN A 354 -22.35 22.40 2.22
CA GLN A 354 -23.18 22.14 1.06
C GLN A 354 -24.65 21.84 1.41
N TYR A 355 -24.91 21.09 2.48
CA TYR A 355 -26.24 20.52 2.76
C TYR A 355 -26.85 20.95 4.10
N GLY A 356 -26.07 21.57 4.99
CA GLY A 356 -26.51 22.10 6.29
C GLY A 356 -26.82 21.03 7.34
N ASN A 357 -26.34 19.80 7.20
CA ASN A 357 -26.61 18.73 8.18
C ASN A 357 -25.71 18.85 9.42
N ILE A 358 -26.27 19.24 10.56
CA ILE A 358 -25.53 19.47 11.80
C ILE A 358 -24.72 18.24 12.28
N ASP A 359 -25.19 17.02 11.99
CA ASP A 359 -24.48 15.78 12.32
C ASP A 359 -23.09 15.72 11.66
N ASP A 360 -22.92 16.38 10.51
CA ASP A 360 -21.64 16.46 9.81
C ASP A 360 -20.62 17.35 10.55
N LEU A 361 -21.07 18.42 11.20
CA LEU A 361 -20.22 19.23 12.08
C LEU A 361 -19.84 18.47 13.35
N ASP A 362 -20.76 17.72 13.94
CA ASP A 362 -20.46 16.87 15.10
C ASP A 362 -19.41 15.81 14.75
N MET A 363 -19.52 15.20 13.57
CA MET A 363 -18.49 14.30 13.05
C MET A 363 -17.16 15.02 12.78
N SER A 364 -17.19 16.24 12.23
CA SER A 364 -15.97 17.04 12.00
C SER A 364 -15.22 17.29 13.30
N ILE A 365 -15.94 17.75 14.32
CA ILE A 365 -15.40 18.03 15.65
C ILE A 365 -14.82 16.76 16.27
N GLN A 366 -15.51 15.62 16.16
CA GLN A 366 -14.99 14.36 16.68
C GLN A 366 -13.68 13.98 16.00
N PHE A 367 -13.60 14.03 14.67
CA PHE A 367 -12.37 13.73 13.95
C PHE A 367 -11.24 14.74 14.24
N GLY A 368 -11.55 16.03 14.36
CA GLY A 368 -10.58 17.05 14.77
C GLY A 368 -10.03 16.82 16.18
N ARG A 369 -10.87 16.37 17.12
CA ARG A 369 -10.44 15.97 18.48
C ARG A 369 -9.51 14.76 18.45
N GLU A 370 -9.82 13.75 17.63
CA GLU A 370 -8.96 12.58 17.43
C GLU A 370 -7.62 12.94 16.78
N ALA A 371 -7.60 13.85 15.80
CA ALA A 371 -6.36 14.35 15.21
C ALA A 371 -5.50 15.07 16.26
N LEU A 372 -6.10 15.96 17.03
CA LEU A 372 -5.39 16.75 18.04
C LEU A 372 -4.89 15.90 19.22
N SER A 373 -5.63 14.88 19.63
CA SER A 373 -5.24 13.97 20.74
C SER A 373 -3.94 13.20 20.43
N LEU A 374 -3.67 12.97 19.14
CA LEU A 374 -2.48 12.28 18.66
C LEU A 374 -1.28 13.22 18.43
N CYS A 375 -1.46 14.53 18.59
CA CYS A 375 -0.43 15.54 18.34
C CYS A 375 -0.13 16.33 19.61
N PRO A 376 0.74 15.84 20.52
CA PRO A 376 1.07 16.54 21.76
C PRO A 376 1.77 17.89 21.51
N GLU A 377 1.94 18.69 22.56
CA GLU A 377 2.72 19.94 22.50
C GLU A 377 4.11 19.70 21.88
N GLY A 378 4.50 20.57 20.95
CA GLY A 378 5.75 20.45 20.18
C GLY A 378 5.65 19.62 18.89
N HIS A 379 4.51 18.98 18.61
CA HIS A 379 4.29 18.33 17.30
C HIS A 379 4.25 19.37 16.17
N SER A 380 4.95 19.11 15.06
CA SER A 380 5.16 20.09 13.97
C SER A 380 3.89 20.63 13.35
N ASP A 381 2.89 19.75 13.20
CA ASP A 381 1.64 20.07 12.50
C ASP A 381 0.49 20.41 13.47
N ARG A 382 0.78 20.57 14.77
CA ARG A 382 -0.26 20.78 15.80
C ARG A 382 -1.08 22.05 15.55
N ASP A 383 -0.45 23.11 15.07
CA ASP A 383 -1.09 24.37 14.74
C ASP A 383 -2.20 24.22 13.69
N TYR A 384 -2.03 23.30 12.73
CA TYR A 384 -3.06 22.98 11.73
C TYR A 384 -4.29 22.37 12.36
N TYR A 385 -4.10 21.33 13.18
CA TYR A 385 -5.22 20.63 13.82
C TYR A 385 -5.95 21.49 14.85
N LEU A 386 -5.22 22.35 15.58
CA LEU A 386 -5.82 23.35 16.48
C LEU A 386 -6.74 24.31 15.72
N ASN A 387 -6.26 24.89 14.62
CA ASN A 387 -7.02 25.84 13.82
C ASN A 387 -8.26 25.20 13.17
N ASN A 388 -8.13 23.98 12.64
CA ASN A 388 -9.24 23.30 11.97
C ASN A 388 -10.32 22.88 12.99
N LEU A 389 -9.93 22.34 14.14
CA LEU A 389 -10.88 22.04 15.21
C LEU A 389 -11.59 23.30 15.72
N ALA A 390 -10.84 24.41 15.88
CA ALA A 390 -11.42 25.69 16.26
C ALA A 390 -12.46 26.17 15.24
N PHE A 391 -12.18 25.99 13.95
CA PHE A 391 -13.09 26.36 12.87
C PHE A 391 -14.38 25.55 12.87
N SER A 392 -14.32 24.23 13.08
CA SER A 392 -15.56 23.43 13.17
C SER A 392 -16.38 23.74 14.42
N LEU A 393 -15.74 24.04 15.56
CA LEU A 393 -16.43 24.47 16.78
C LEU A 393 -17.13 25.82 16.61
N ASP A 394 -16.43 26.80 16.01
CA ASP A 394 -16.98 28.12 15.69
C ASP A 394 -18.15 28.00 14.69
N SER A 395 -17.98 27.22 13.62
CA SER A 395 -19.02 26.97 12.62
C SER A 395 -20.27 26.34 13.23
N ARG A 396 -20.10 25.38 14.17
CA ARG A 396 -21.22 24.78 14.91
C ARG A 396 -21.95 25.80 15.76
N PHE A 397 -21.21 26.64 16.50
CA PHE A 397 -21.80 27.70 17.31
C PHE A 397 -22.55 28.74 16.46
N ASP A 398 -22.01 29.12 15.30
CA ASP A 398 -22.62 30.13 14.43
C ASP A 398 -23.94 29.64 13.81
N HIS A 399 -23.98 28.39 13.36
CA HIS A 399 -25.16 27.81 12.71
C HIS A 399 -26.28 27.41 13.67
N GLN A 400 -26.03 27.41 14.98
CA GLN A 400 -27.05 27.07 15.95
C GLN A 400 -28.03 28.24 16.18
N GLY A 401 -29.32 27.88 16.14
CA GLY A 401 -30.44 28.74 16.48
C GLY A 401 -30.56 28.94 18.00
N LYS A 402 -31.79 29.20 18.48
CA LYS A 402 -32.03 29.32 19.92
C LYS A 402 -31.90 27.93 20.57
N PRO A 403 -31.10 27.76 21.64
CA PRO A 403 -31.00 26.49 22.35
C PRO A 403 -32.37 26.10 22.92
N ASN A 404 -32.70 24.82 22.88
CA ASN A 404 -33.97 24.29 23.37
C ASN A 404 -34.00 24.23 24.91
N ASP A 405 -32.83 24.13 25.54
CA ASP A 405 -32.66 24.12 26.99
C ASP A 405 -31.33 24.77 27.45
N LEU A 406 -31.10 24.79 28.76
CA LEU A 406 -29.92 25.40 29.37
C LEU A 406 -28.65 24.58 29.18
N ASP A 407 -28.75 23.25 29.12
CA ASP A 407 -27.58 22.38 28.97
C ASP A 407 -27.01 22.52 27.56
N GLU A 408 -27.89 22.59 26.55
CA GLU A 408 -27.56 22.90 25.17
C GLU A 408 -26.93 24.30 25.05
N ALA A 409 -27.47 25.31 25.74
CA ALA A 409 -26.87 26.65 25.76
C ALA A 409 -25.46 26.66 26.37
N ILE A 410 -25.24 25.94 27.47
CA ILE A 410 -23.92 25.84 28.13
C ILE A 410 -22.91 25.15 27.20
N PHE A 411 -23.34 24.08 26.53
CA PHE A 411 -22.52 23.34 25.59
C PHE A 411 -22.05 24.22 24.42
N PHE A 412 -22.93 25.07 23.89
CA PHE A 412 -22.60 25.98 22.80
C PHE A 412 -21.64 27.09 23.24
N ILE A 413 -21.83 27.62 24.45
CA ILE A 413 -20.88 28.58 25.04
C ILE A 413 -19.51 27.94 25.24
N ASP A 414 -19.44 26.67 25.62
CA ASP A 414 -18.19 25.92 25.73
C ASP A 414 -17.49 25.78 24.37
N ASP A 415 -18.23 25.46 23.30
CA ASP A 415 -17.67 25.34 21.95
C ASP A 415 -16.96 26.61 21.49
N ILE A 416 -17.65 27.76 21.52
CA ILE A 416 -17.06 29.02 21.05
C ILE A 416 -15.93 29.49 21.95
N THR A 417 -16.03 29.23 23.26
CA THR A 417 -14.95 29.52 24.20
C THR A 417 -13.73 28.66 23.91
N ARG A 418 -13.95 27.37 23.59
CA ARG A 418 -12.89 26.45 23.22
C ARG A 418 -12.29 26.82 21.86
N ALA A 419 -13.11 27.20 20.87
CA ALA A 419 -12.66 27.66 19.56
C ALA A 419 -11.71 28.86 19.67
N VAL A 420 -12.11 29.91 20.40
CA VAL A 420 -11.26 31.08 20.64
C VAL A 420 -9.95 30.69 21.33
N SER A 421 -9.99 29.84 22.35
CA SER A 421 -8.78 29.33 23.02
C SER A 421 -7.84 28.57 22.07
N LEU A 422 -8.39 27.70 21.21
CA LEU A 422 -7.63 26.93 20.23
C LEU A 422 -7.03 27.83 19.15
N TYR A 423 -7.75 28.86 18.70
CA TYR A 423 -7.22 29.85 17.77
C TYR A 423 -6.06 30.65 18.36
N HIS A 424 -6.14 31.05 19.64
CA HIS A 424 -5.00 31.66 20.32
C HIS A 424 -3.79 30.74 20.35
N GLU A 425 -3.98 29.47 20.74
CA GLU A 425 -2.89 28.49 20.77
C GLU A 425 -2.26 28.31 19.37
N ALA A 426 -3.10 28.13 18.33
CA ALA A 426 -2.63 28.05 16.94
C ALA A 426 -1.86 29.30 16.52
N LEU A 427 -2.32 30.49 16.93
CA LEU A 427 -1.66 31.76 16.60
C LEU A 427 -0.29 31.88 17.27
N THR A 428 -0.12 31.40 18.51
CA THR A 428 1.20 31.37 19.18
C THR A 428 2.22 30.49 18.44
N LEU A 429 1.74 29.41 17.81
CA LEU A 429 2.58 28.51 17.01
C LEU A 429 2.84 29.04 15.59
N ARG A 430 2.12 30.08 15.17
CA ARG A 430 2.22 30.72 13.85
C ARG A 430 2.69 32.15 14.01
N PRO A 431 3.99 32.43 14.19
CA PRO A 431 4.47 33.80 14.33
C PRO A 431 4.28 34.62 13.03
N PRO A 432 4.38 35.96 13.09
CA PRO A 432 4.35 36.82 11.91
C PRO A 432 5.37 36.35 10.84
N GLY A 433 4.89 36.11 9.63
CA GLY A 433 5.66 35.52 8.53
C GLY A 433 5.34 34.04 8.24
N HIS A 434 4.62 33.35 9.13
CA HIS A 434 4.10 32.01 8.85
C HIS A 434 3.04 32.06 7.72
N PRO A 435 3.04 31.12 6.75
CA PRO A 435 2.15 31.16 5.59
C PRO A 435 0.66 31.30 5.92
N THR A 436 0.21 30.69 7.02
CA THR A 436 -1.20 30.67 7.46
C THR A 436 -1.48 31.56 8.67
N HIS A 437 -0.53 32.40 9.09
CA HIS A 437 -0.72 33.33 10.22
C HIS A 437 -1.95 34.23 10.00
N ASN A 438 -2.02 34.88 8.84
CA ASN A 438 -3.13 35.79 8.49
C ASN A 438 -4.49 35.07 8.46
N THR A 439 -4.55 33.80 8.05
CA THR A 439 -5.78 33.02 8.05
C THR A 439 -6.25 32.77 9.49
N THR A 440 -5.32 32.40 10.37
CA THR A 440 -5.61 32.16 11.80
C THR A 440 -6.08 33.44 12.50
N LEU A 441 -5.42 34.57 12.21
CA LEU A 441 -5.81 35.88 12.73
C LEU A 441 -7.23 36.26 12.33
N ASN A 442 -7.57 36.10 11.04
CA ASN A 442 -8.90 36.40 10.54
C ASN A 442 -9.96 35.50 11.18
N ASN A 443 -9.68 34.20 11.31
CA ASN A 443 -10.60 33.26 11.92
C ASN A 443 -10.82 33.54 13.41
N LEU A 444 -9.76 33.88 14.15
CA LEU A 444 -9.85 34.32 15.54
C LEU A 444 -10.73 35.58 15.67
N ALA A 445 -10.49 36.59 14.82
CA ALA A 445 -11.27 37.83 14.83
C ALA A 445 -12.75 37.59 14.53
N LEU A 446 -13.05 36.67 13.61
CA LEU A 446 -14.41 36.27 13.29
C LEU A 446 -15.07 35.57 14.48
N ALA A 447 -14.42 34.57 15.08
CA ALA A 447 -14.96 33.86 16.24
C ALA A 447 -15.22 34.79 17.43
N LEU A 448 -14.32 35.74 17.69
CA LEU A 448 -14.51 36.78 18.71
C LEU A 448 -15.71 37.68 18.39
N SER A 449 -15.86 38.11 17.13
CA SER A 449 -17.02 38.90 16.69
C SER A 449 -18.33 38.12 16.83
N THR A 450 -18.35 36.84 16.45
CA THR A 450 -19.50 35.94 16.62
C THR A 450 -19.87 35.79 18.09
N ARG A 451 -18.87 35.57 18.96
CA ARG A 451 -19.08 35.46 20.41
C ARG A 451 -19.62 36.76 21.00
N TYR A 452 -19.10 37.92 20.58
CA TYR A 452 -19.65 39.21 20.99
C TYR A 452 -21.10 39.41 20.52
N ASN A 453 -21.40 39.13 19.24
CA ASN A 453 -22.73 39.37 18.69
C ASN A 453 -23.81 38.51 19.37
N LYS A 454 -23.47 37.28 19.77
CA LYS A 454 -24.42 36.35 20.42
C LYS A 454 -24.44 36.46 21.95
N LEU A 455 -23.31 36.76 22.60
CA LEU A 455 -23.16 36.71 24.07
C LEU A 455 -22.82 38.07 24.72
N HIS A 456 -22.58 39.12 23.91
CA HIS A 456 -22.23 40.48 24.35
C HIS A 456 -20.99 40.58 25.25
N VAL A 457 -19.97 39.74 24.99
CA VAL A 457 -18.68 39.79 25.69
C VAL A 457 -17.84 40.94 25.14
N SER A 458 -17.93 42.13 25.75
CA SER A 458 -17.35 43.38 25.21
C SER A 458 -15.86 43.31 24.85
N LYS A 459 -15.04 42.63 25.67
CA LYS A 459 -13.59 42.48 25.44
C LYS A 459 -13.26 41.78 24.11
N ASP A 460 -14.17 40.93 23.63
CA ASP A 460 -13.95 40.20 22.37
C ASP A 460 -14.05 41.13 21.17
N LEU A 461 -14.88 42.17 21.26
CA LEU A 461 -15.04 43.12 20.17
C LEU A 461 -13.78 43.97 19.97
N ASP A 462 -13.21 44.46 21.07
CA ASP A 462 -11.95 45.21 21.06
C ASP A 462 -10.83 44.36 20.45
N GLU A 463 -10.72 43.10 20.90
CA GLU A 463 -9.71 42.18 20.38
C GLU A 463 -9.94 41.80 18.91
N ALA A 464 -11.20 41.61 18.48
CA ALA A 464 -11.53 41.33 17.10
C ALA A 464 -11.09 42.48 16.17
N ILE A 465 -11.37 43.73 16.55
CA ILE A 465 -10.95 44.93 15.82
C ILE A 465 -9.43 44.98 15.70
N ASP A 466 -8.71 44.75 16.80
CA ASP A 466 -7.25 44.71 16.80
C ASP A 466 -6.69 43.64 15.85
N ARG A 467 -7.26 42.43 15.87
CA ARG A 467 -6.84 41.34 14.97
C ARG A 467 -7.15 41.64 13.51
N TYR A 468 -8.30 42.24 13.20
CA TYR A 468 -8.63 42.67 11.83
C TYR A 468 -7.67 43.76 11.32
N ARG A 469 -7.36 44.77 12.15
CA ARG A 469 -6.35 45.81 11.83
C ARG A 469 -4.98 45.18 11.57
N GLU A 470 -4.57 44.21 12.38
CA GLU A 470 -3.33 43.47 12.16
C GLU A 470 -3.32 42.71 10.83
N CYS A 471 -4.41 42.00 10.52
CA CYS A 471 -4.61 41.31 9.25
C CYS A 471 -4.46 42.26 8.04
N LEU A 472 -5.07 43.44 8.09
CA LEU A 472 -5.00 44.45 7.03
C LEU A 472 -3.59 45.02 6.88
N ARG A 473 -2.88 45.25 7.98
CA ARG A 473 -1.47 45.72 7.94
C ARG A 473 -0.56 44.71 7.23
N LEU A 474 -0.82 43.41 7.39
CA LEU A 474 -0.02 42.33 6.82
C LEU A 474 -0.36 42.01 5.35
N ARG A 475 -1.56 42.34 4.86
CA ARG A 475 -1.94 42.21 3.44
C ARG A 475 -1.77 43.54 2.71
N ARG A 476 -0.96 43.58 1.64
CA ARG A 476 -0.92 44.77 0.76
C ARG A 476 -2.33 45.07 0.20
N LEU A 477 -2.72 46.34 0.26
CA LEU A 477 -3.96 46.86 -0.35
C LEU A 477 -4.06 46.40 -1.81
N GLY A 478 -5.18 45.77 -2.19
CA GLY A 478 -5.43 45.25 -3.54
C GLY A 478 -5.48 43.72 -3.70
N ASN A 479 -5.29 42.94 -2.63
CA ASN A 479 -5.54 41.50 -2.65
C ASN A 479 -7.07 41.22 -2.53
N PRO A 480 -7.66 40.34 -3.36
CA PRO A 480 -9.09 39.98 -3.29
C PRO A 480 -9.58 39.58 -1.89
N GLY A 481 -8.72 38.92 -1.10
CA GLY A 481 -9.07 38.52 0.27
C GLY A 481 -9.14 39.67 1.28
N SER A 482 -8.63 40.86 0.94
CA SER A 482 -8.69 42.03 1.84
C SER A 482 -10.10 42.61 1.95
N MET A 483 -10.96 42.43 0.94
CA MET A 483 -12.34 42.96 0.96
C MET A 483 -13.20 42.33 2.05
N ALA A 484 -13.11 41.01 2.26
CA ALA A 484 -13.86 40.35 3.34
C ALA A 484 -13.41 40.82 4.73
N ILE A 485 -12.11 41.05 4.90
CA ILE A 485 -11.54 41.56 6.15
C ILE A 485 -12.00 43.00 6.40
N LEU A 486 -12.03 43.84 5.36
CA LEU A 486 -12.55 45.22 5.45
C LEU A 486 -14.03 45.22 5.86
N LEU A 487 -14.87 44.40 5.22
CA LEU A 487 -16.30 44.29 5.56
C LEU A 487 -16.50 43.84 7.02
N ASN A 488 -15.74 42.84 7.46
CA ASN A 488 -15.84 42.34 8.84
C ASN A 488 -15.35 43.38 9.85
N LEU A 489 -14.26 44.11 9.56
CA LEU A 489 -13.77 45.21 10.39
C LEU A 489 -14.81 46.33 10.48
N SER A 490 -15.37 46.77 9.34
CA SER A 490 -16.43 47.78 9.33
C SER A 490 -17.64 47.36 10.15
N SER A 491 -18.04 46.07 10.07
CA SER A 491 -19.13 45.54 10.90
C SER A 491 -18.78 45.57 12.39
N ALA A 492 -17.55 45.20 12.78
CA ALA A 492 -17.11 45.22 14.16
C ALA A 492 -17.05 46.66 14.71
N LEU A 493 -16.53 47.61 13.93
CA LEU A 493 -16.49 49.03 14.29
C LEU A 493 -17.90 49.63 14.45
N CYS A 494 -18.84 49.28 13.57
CA CYS A 494 -20.24 49.66 13.72
C CYS A 494 -20.86 49.10 15.01
N SER A 495 -20.60 47.83 15.34
CA SER A 495 -21.02 47.23 16.61
C SER A 495 -20.39 47.94 17.82
N CYS A 496 -19.13 48.37 17.71
CA CYS A 496 -18.42 49.09 18.76
C CYS A 496 -19.09 50.44 19.03
N PHE A 497 -19.33 51.22 17.97
CA PHE A 497 -20.05 52.48 18.06
C PHE A 497 -21.43 52.35 18.70
N MET A 498 -22.19 51.32 18.34
CA MET A 498 -23.52 51.10 18.94
C MET A 498 -23.44 50.95 20.47
N HIS A 499 -22.31 50.46 20.99
CA HIS A 499 -22.08 50.26 22.41
C HIS A 499 -21.39 51.47 23.10
N THR A 500 -20.34 52.04 22.50
CA THR A 500 -19.51 53.10 23.11
C THR A 500 -20.01 54.51 22.78
N GLN A 501 -20.73 54.67 21.66
CA GLN A 501 -21.14 55.95 21.06
C GLN A 501 -19.95 56.85 20.68
N GLU A 502 -18.79 56.26 20.40
CA GLU A 502 -17.58 56.97 19.97
C GLU A 502 -17.52 57.12 18.44
N ASN A 503 -17.53 58.35 17.95
CA ASN A 503 -17.64 58.63 16.51
C ASN A 503 -16.41 58.18 15.69
N GLU A 504 -15.24 58.03 16.32
CA GLU A 504 -13.99 57.65 15.64
C GLU A 504 -14.12 56.29 14.93
N ASP A 505 -14.80 55.31 15.55
CA ASP A 505 -15.00 53.98 14.98
C ASP A 505 -15.91 54.01 13.75
N VAL A 506 -16.95 54.85 13.75
CA VAL A 506 -17.87 54.99 12.60
C VAL A 506 -17.19 55.71 11.45
N GLU A 507 -16.40 56.75 11.75
CA GLU A 507 -15.62 57.46 10.73
C GLU A 507 -14.64 56.49 10.05
N GLU A 508 -13.94 55.65 10.82
CA GLU A 508 -13.09 54.60 10.26
C GLU A 508 -13.91 53.60 9.41
N ALA A 509 -15.04 53.10 9.92
CA ALA A 509 -15.89 52.15 9.18
C ALA A 509 -16.36 52.71 7.82
N ILE A 510 -16.69 54.01 7.76
CA ILE A 510 -17.09 54.70 6.52
C ILE A 510 -15.91 54.78 5.54
N THR A 511 -14.68 55.02 6.03
CA THR A 511 -13.50 55.08 5.15
C THR A 511 -13.09 53.72 4.58
N LEU A 512 -13.50 52.62 5.23
CA LEU A 512 -13.19 51.25 4.83
C LEU A 512 -14.21 50.65 3.84
N CYS A 513 -15.43 51.22 3.76
CA CYS A 513 -16.49 50.83 2.81
C CYS A 513 -16.40 51.61 1.50
#